data_AF-C0M8I1-F1
#
_entry.id   AF-C0M8I1-F1
#
_cell.length_a   1.000
_cell.length_b   1.000
_cell.length_c   1.000
_cell.angle_alpha   90.00
_cell.angle_beta   90.00
_cell.angle_gamma   90.00
#
_symmetry.space_group_name_H-M   'P 1'
#
loop_
_entity.id
_entity.type
_entity.pdbx_description
1 polymer ?
#
loop_
_entity_poly.entity_id
_entity_poly.type
_entity_poly.pdbx_seq_one_letter_code
_entity_poly.pdbx_strand_id
1 'polypeptide(L)'
;MNERDLVQLIEQTLKDEEVQNNVTYRNLLEESLQQLSLKKPVYLVSTRLAGHISTYLMTNHYEAPKAIIVLAQSIASTPAKHRGLISIPFWLSNIFR
;
A
#
# COMPACT_ATOMS: atom_id res chain seq x y z
N MET A 1 9.17 9.02 -0.20
CA MET A 1 9.31 7.68 -0.75
C MET A 1 9.44 7.83 -2.25
N ASN A 2 10.42 7.16 -2.81
CA ASN A 2 10.80 7.26 -4.22
C ASN A 2 10.21 6.06 -4.96
N GLU A 3 10.24 6.05 -6.30
CA GLU A 3 9.71 4.93 -7.10
C GLU A 3 10.37 3.59 -6.72
N ARG A 4 11.71 3.58 -6.63
CA ARG A 4 12.47 2.38 -6.26
C ARG A 4 12.09 1.82 -4.89
N ASP A 5 11.93 2.70 -3.91
CA ASP A 5 11.55 2.30 -2.55
C ASP A 5 10.16 1.65 -2.54
N LEU A 6 9.21 2.23 -3.28
CA LEU A 6 7.86 1.70 -3.39
C LEU A 6 7.83 0.35 -4.13
N VAL A 7 8.56 0.22 -5.24
CA VAL A 7 8.68 -1.05 -5.97
C VAL A 7 9.24 -2.13 -5.05
N GLN A 8 10.34 -1.83 -4.35
CA GLN A 8 10.95 -2.79 -3.43
C GLN A 8 10.01 -3.20 -2.29
N LEU A 9 9.27 -2.25 -1.72
CA LEU A 9 8.25 -2.53 -0.69
C LEU A 9 7.13 -3.44 -1.22
N ILE A 10 6.62 -3.16 -2.42
CA ILE A 10 5.58 -3.98 -3.05
C ILE A 10 6.09 -5.39 -3.35
N GLU A 11 7.29 -5.52 -3.92
CA GLU A 11 7.92 -6.81 -4.20
C GLU A 11 8.18 -7.62 -2.93
N GLN A 12 8.63 -6.98 -1.84
CA GLN A 12 8.79 -7.63 -0.55
C GLN A 12 7.45 -8.10 0.01
N THR A 13 6.39 -7.30 -0.14
CA THR A 13 5.03 -7.67 0.31
C THR A 13 4.48 -8.84 -0.49
N LEU A 14 4.76 -8.92 -1.79
CA LEU A 14 4.40 -10.05 -2.65
C LEU A 14 5.14 -11.34 -2.31
N LYS A 15 6.20 -11.33 -1.51
CA LYS A 15 6.88 -12.57 -1.07
C LYS A 15 6.17 -13.26 0.10
N ASP A 16 5.24 -12.58 0.75
CA ASP A 16 4.47 -13.13 1.85
C ASP A 16 3.42 -14.13 1.32
N GLU A 17 3.40 -15.33 1.90
CA GLU A 17 2.51 -16.41 1.45
C GLU A 17 1.02 -16.06 1.66
N GLU A 18 0.68 -15.35 2.74
CA GLU A 18 -0.71 -14.94 2.98
C GLU A 18 -1.17 -13.91 1.96
N VAL A 19 -0.25 -13.05 1.50
CA VAL A 19 -0.51 -12.09 0.42
C VAL A 19 -0.66 -12.79 -0.92
N GLN A 20 0.18 -13.77 -1.23
CA GLN A 20 0.11 -14.55 -2.46
C GLN A 20 -1.18 -15.38 -2.56
N ASN A 21 -1.63 -15.93 -1.43
CA ASN A 21 -2.88 -16.69 -1.34
C ASN A 21 -4.12 -15.78 -1.41
N ASN A 22 -3.96 -14.47 -1.22
CA ASN A 22 -5.03 -13.49 -1.32
C ASN A 22 -5.02 -12.82 -2.71
N VAL A 23 -5.88 -13.33 -3.60
CA VAL A 23 -5.99 -12.83 -4.98
C VAL A 23 -6.24 -11.32 -5.04
N THR A 24 -7.01 -10.75 -4.10
CA THR A 24 -7.31 -9.32 -4.07
C THR A 24 -6.05 -8.50 -3.81
N TYR A 25 -5.27 -8.86 -2.80
CA TYR A 25 -4.03 -8.15 -2.49
C TYR A 25 -2.97 -8.37 -3.55
N ARG A 26 -2.81 -9.61 -4.02
CA ARG A 26 -1.88 -9.92 -5.10
C ARG A 26 -2.15 -9.07 -6.35
N ASN A 27 -3.39 -9.04 -6.83
CA ASN A 27 -3.75 -8.27 -8.03
C ASN A 27 -3.52 -6.77 -7.82
N LEU A 28 -3.86 -6.24 -6.63
CA LEU A 28 -3.63 -4.83 -6.31
C LEU A 28 -2.13 -4.45 -6.35
N LEU A 29 -1.28 -5.31 -5.81
CA LEU A 29 0.16 -5.12 -5.77
C LEU A 29 0.78 -5.25 -7.17
N GLU A 30 0.39 -6.27 -7.94
CA GLU A 30 0.81 -6.46 -9.32
C GLU A 30 0.37 -5.29 -10.22
N GLU A 31 -0.88 -4.82 -10.10
CA GLU A 31 -1.38 -3.64 -10.83
C GLU A 31 -0.54 -2.41 -10.48
N SER A 32 -0.17 -2.26 -9.21
CA SER A 32 0.62 -1.11 -8.77
C SER A 32 2.04 -1.13 -9.32
N LEU A 33 2.67 -2.30 -9.41
CA LEU A 33 3.95 -2.47 -10.10
C LEU A 33 3.83 -2.10 -11.59
N GLN A 34 2.76 -2.54 -12.25
CA GLN A 34 2.50 -2.19 -13.65
C GLN A 34 2.27 -0.67 -13.83
N GLN A 35 1.55 -0.03 -12.91
CA GLN A 35 1.37 1.41 -12.95
C GLN A 35 2.68 2.17 -12.80
N LEU A 36 3.59 1.69 -11.94
CA LEU A 36 4.93 2.27 -11.79
C LEU A 36 5.78 2.04 -13.06
N SER A 37 5.71 0.87 -13.69
CA SER A 37 6.43 0.60 -14.94
C SER A 37 5.96 1.49 -16.11
N LEU A 38 4.69 1.90 -16.10
CA LEU A 38 4.12 2.89 -17.02
C LEU A 38 4.47 4.34 -16.65
N LYS A 39 5.41 4.56 -15.72
CA LYS A 39 5.84 5.88 -15.22
C LYS A 39 4.71 6.72 -14.63
N LYS A 40 3.66 6.07 -14.08
CA LYS A 40 2.65 6.82 -13.33
C LYS A 40 3.30 7.47 -12.10
N PRO A 41 2.84 8.66 -11.69
CA PRO A 41 3.43 9.34 -10.54
C PRO A 41 3.33 8.48 -9.27
N VAL A 42 4.44 8.37 -8.54
CA VAL A 42 4.56 7.57 -7.31
C VAL A 42 3.49 7.96 -6.28
N TYR A 43 3.21 9.26 -6.15
CA TYR A 43 2.17 9.72 -5.22
C TYR A 43 0.78 9.15 -5.58
N LEU A 44 0.45 9.09 -6.87
CA LEU A 44 -0.85 8.61 -7.34
C LEU A 44 -1.01 7.11 -7.06
N VAL A 45 0.03 6.33 -7.37
CA VAL A 45 0.03 4.88 -7.09
C VAL A 45 -0.05 4.64 -5.58
N SER A 46 0.73 5.38 -4.79
CA SER A 46 0.70 5.29 -3.32
C SER A 46 -0.67 5.61 -2.74
N THR A 47 -1.35 6.67 -3.23
CA THR A 47 -2.69 7.04 -2.78
C THR A 47 -3.73 5.97 -3.10
N ARG A 48 -3.68 5.42 -4.32
CA ARG A 48 -4.57 4.32 -4.70
C ARG A 48 -4.34 3.10 -3.84
N LEU A 49 -3.08 2.70 -3.66
CA LEU A 49 -2.73 1.53 -2.86
C LEU A 49 -3.22 1.69 -1.42
N ALA A 50 -2.95 2.84 -0.79
CA ALA A 50 -3.41 3.15 0.55
C ALA A 50 -4.95 3.09 0.63
N GLY A 51 -5.66 3.70 -0.32
CA GLY A 51 -7.12 3.67 -0.37
C GLY A 51 -7.69 2.26 -0.48
N HIS A 52 -7.16 1.43 -1.38
CA HIS A 52 -7.61 0.05 -1.54
C HIS A 52 -7.32 -0.81 -0.29
N ILE A 53 -6.13 -0.68 0.31
CA ILE A 53 -5.80 -1.39 1.56
C ILE A 53 -6.76 -0.96 2.67
N SER A 54 -7.06 0.34 2.78
CA SER A 54 -7.99 0.88 3.77
C SER A 54 -9.39 0.27 3.63
N THR A 55 -9.92 0.29 2.41
CA THR A 55 -11.24 -0.27 2.11
C THR A 55 -11.27 -1.76 2.43
N TYR A 56 -10.24 -2.50 2.02
CA TYR A 56 -10.16 -3.93 2.28
C TYR A 56 -10.13 -4.23 3.77
N LEU A 57 -9.33 -3.49 4.55
CA LEU A 57 -9.29 -3.64 6.01
C LEU A 57 -10.66 -3.40 6.63
N MET A 58 -11.38 -2.35 6.21
CA MET A 58 -12.72 -2.06 6.70
C MET A 58 -13.72 -3.17 6.37
N THR A 59 -13.63 -3.78 5.18
CA THR A 59 -14.56 -4.83 4.76
C THR A 59 -14.24 -6.21 5.33
N ASN A 60 -13.00 -6.43 5.76
CA ASN A 60 -12.53 -7.72 6.29
C ASN A 60 -12.22 -7.66 7.79
N HIS A 61 -12.97 -6.84 8.55
CA HIS A 61 -12.87 -6.76 10.02
C HIS A 61 -11.46 -6.45 10.55
N TYR A 62 -10.65 -5.73 9.76
CA TYR A 62 -9.25 -5.39 10.06
C TYR A 62 -8.29 -6.58 10.11
N GLU A 63 -8.70 -7.73 9.59
CA GLU A 63 -7.82 -8.87 9.38
C GLU A 63 -7.08 -8.71 8.05
N ALA A 64 -5.75 -8.60 8.12
CA ALA A 64 -4.89 -8.53 6.96
C ALA A 64 -3.52 -9.16 7.26
N PRO A 65 -2.83 -9.68 6.23
CA PRO A 65 -1.46 -10.13 6.36
C PRO A 65 -0.58 -9.04 6.94
N LYS A 66 0.35 -9.43 7.82
CA LYS A 66 1.27 -8.49 8.46
C LYS A 66 2.07 -7.68 7.44
N ALA A 67 2.43 -8.28 6.30
CA ALA A 67 3.13 -7.58 5.23
C ALA A 67 2.31 -6.42 4.63
N ILE A 68 0.99 -6.57 4.48
CA ILE A 68 0.09 -5.51 3.98
C ILE A 68 0.01 -4.36 4.98
N ILE A 69 -0.04 -4.69 6.26
CA ILE A 69 -0.03 -3.72 7.35
C ILE A 69 1.26 -2.90 7.32
N VAL A 70 2.42 -3.56 7.23
CA VAL A 70 3.73 -2.89 7.14
C VAL A 70 3.81 -2.02 5.90
N LEU A 71 3.33 -2.49 4.75
CA LEU A 71 3.27 -1.71 3.51
C LEU A 71 2.44 -0.43 3.68
N ALA A 72 1.25 -0.54 4.27
CA ALA A 72 0.38 0.60 4.53
C ALA A 72 1.05 1.62 5.47
N GLN A 73 1.73 1.15 6.52
CA GLN A 73 2.49 2.00 7.44
C GLN A 73 3.65 2.71 6.73
N SER A 74 4.41 2.01 5.89
CA SER A 74 5.53 2.60 5.13
C SER A 74 5.05 3.69 4.18
N ILE A 75 3.91 3.46 3.51
CA ILE A 75 3.27 4.48 2.65
C ILE A 75 2.82 5.68 3.50
N ALA A 76 2.17 5.44 4.65
CA ALA A 76 1.69 6.48 5.56
C ALA A 76 2.79 7.32 6.24
N SER A 77 3.94 6.69 6.47
CA SER A 77 5.10 7.33 7.09
C SER A 77 5.88 8.22 6.11
N THR A 78 5.46 8.29 4.83
CA THR A 78 6.10 9.15 3.83
C THR A 78 6.01 10.63 4.26
N PRO A 79 7.13 11.38 4.22
CA PRO A 79 7.20 12.75 4.73
C PRO A 79 6.21 13.73 4.09
N ALA A 80 5.79 14.72 4.89
CA ALA A 80 4.65 15.62 4.68
C ALA A 80 4.60 16.39 3.36
N LYS A 81 5.73 16.50 2.62
CA LYS A 81 5.78 17.16 1.30
C LYS A 81 4.83 16.52 0.27
N HIS A 82 4.40 15.27 0.51
CA HIS A 82 3.43 14.56 -0.32
C HIS A 82 2.13 14.21 0.42
N ARG A 83 2.00 14.48 1.74
CA ARG A 83 0.78 14.15 2.52
C ARG A 83 -0.46 14.91 2.04
N GLY A 84 -0.32 16.12 1.50
CA GLY A 84 -1.44 16.84 0.90
C GLY A 84 -1.98 16.21 -0.39
N LEU A 85 -1.22 15.30 -1.01
CA LEU A 85 -1.59 14.59 -2.25
C LEU A 85 -2.01 13.14 -2.00
N ILE A 86 -1.73 12.61 -0.81
CA ILE A 86 -2.07 11.25 -0.42
C ILE A 86 -3.12 11.35 0.68
N SER A 87 -4.40 11.23 0.29
CA SER A 87 -5.53 11.14 1.22
C SER A 87 -5.53 9.77 1.90
N ILE A 88 -4.54 9.52 2.75
CA ILE A 88 -4.51 8.34 3.60
C ILE A 88 -5.50 8.63 4.74
N PRO A 89 -6.50 7.76 4.96
CA PRO A 89 -7.36 7.89 6.13
C PRO A 89 -6.51 8.06 7.39
N PHE A 90 -6.67 9.19 8.07
CA PHE A 90 -5.92 9.56 9.28
C PHE A 90 -5.92 8.44 10.33
N TRP A 91 -6.95 7.59 10.33
CA TRP A 91 -7.07 6.47 11.25
C TRP A 91 -6.10 5.31 10.98
N LEU A 92 -5.57 5.10 9.76
CA LEU A 92 -4.53 4.07 9.52
C LEU A 92 -3.26 4.32 10.31
N SER A 93 -2.93 5.59 10.56
CA SER A 93 -1.81 5.96 11.42
C SER A 93 -2.04 5.56 12.89
N ASN A 94 -3.30 5.40 13.30
CA ASN A 94 -3.72 5.09 14.67
C ASN A 94 -4.05 3.60 14.91
N ILE A 95 -4.39 2.83 13.87
CA ILE A 95 -4.64 1.37 13.98
C ILE A 95 -3.34 0.59 14.27
N PHE A 96 -2.22 1.14 13.84
CA PHE A 96 -0.93 0.45 13.80
C PHE A 96 0.07 0.90 14.88
N ARG A 97 -0.44 1.52 15.94
CA ARG A 97 0.36 2.07 17.03
C ARG A 97 0.71 1.04 18.09
#